data_AF-A0A2T7L269-F1
#
_entry.id   AF-A0A2T7L269-F1
#
_cell.length_a   1.000
_cell.length_b   1.000
_cell.length_c   1.000
_cell.angle_alpha   90.00
_cell.angle_beta   90.00
_cell.angle_gamma   90.00
#
_symmetry.space_group_name_H-M   'P 1'
#
loop_
_entity.id
_entity.type
_entity.pdbx_description
1 polymer ?
#
loop_
_entity_poly.entity_id
_entity_poly.type
_entity_poly.pdbx_seq_one_letter_code
_entity_poly.pdbx_strand_id
1 'polypeptide(L)'
;MSTVFRKLLVPALLALTSFALPSPVAAAATAPAAPAAGTMCLNSNYPTTRIVNVASCNSGSSQRWTISGEAIYQSAHSGMCLTSDYP
;
A
#
# COMPACT_ATOMS: atom_id res chain seq x y z
N MET A 1 -44.97 -60.54 13.72
CA MET A 1 -45.96 -59.73 12.99
C MET A 1 -45.51 -58.28 13.06
N SER A 2 -44.58 -57.88 12.21
CA SER A 2 -44.81 -57.42 10.83
C SER A 2 -45.24 -55.95 10.77
N THR A 3 -44.24 -55.11 10.49
CA THR A 3 -44.26 -54.11 9.41
C THR A 3 -45.21 -52.91 9.51
N VAL A 4 -44.87 -51.91 10.34
CA VAL A 4 -44.97 -50.48 10.00
C VAL A 4 -43.89 -49.76 10.84
N PHE A 5 -43.35 -48.63 10.40
CA PHE A 5 -42.21 -47.88 10.99
C PHE A 5 -40.81 -48.32 10.56
N ARG A 6 -40.43 -47.94 9.33
CA ARG A 6 -39.08 -47.41 9.04
C ARG A 6 -39.01 -46.74 7.67
N LYS A 7 -40.09 -46.06 7.29
CA LYS A 7 -40.09 -45.10 6.19
C LYS A 7 -39.80 -43.74 6.84
N LEU A 8 -38.84 -43.00 6.29
CA LEU A 8 -38.43 -41.63 6.65
C LEU A 8 -37.19 -41.45 7.57
N LEU A 9 -36.14 -42.26 7.42
CA LEU A 9 -34.85 -41.97 8.11
C LEU A 9 -33.65 -41.99 7.16
N VAL A 10 -33.83 -41.50 5.92
CA VAL A 10 -32.73 -41.34 4.95
C VAL A 10 -33.14 -40.25 3.93
N PRO A 11 -33.26 -38.97 4.32
CA PRO A 11 -32.38 -37.99 3.68
C PRO A 11 -32.27 -36.68 4.49
N ALA A 12 -31.32 -36.54 5.42
CA ALA A 12 -31.07 -35.23 6.04
C ALA A 12 -29.62 -35.06 6.51
N LEU A 13 -28.68 -35.77 5.90
CA LEU A 13 -27.28 -35.81 6.35
C LEU A 13 -26.27 -35.21 5.35
N LEU A 14 -26.72 -34.45 4.35
CA LEU A 14 -25.83 -33.96 3.27
C LEU A 14 -26.02 -32.47 2.93
N ALA A 15 -26.17 -31.61 3.94
CA ALA A 15 -26.27 -30.16 3.74
C ALA A 15 -25.38 -29.32 4.66
N LEU A 16 -24.23 -29.85 5.12
CA LEU A 16 -23.34 -29.14 6.05
C LEU A 16 -21.85 -29.20 5.70
N THR A 17 -21.52 -29.46 4.43
CA THR A 17 -20.18 -29.17 3.90
C THR A 17 -20.23 -27.90 3.07
N SER A 18 -20.59 -26.79 3.72
CA SER A 18 -20.37 -25.46 3.17
C SER A 18 -18.86 -25.26 3.09
N PHE A 19 -18.33 -25.48 1.89
CA PHE A 19 -16.96 -25.20 1.50
C PHE A 19 -16.55 -23.81 2.01
N ALA A 20 -15.63 -23.79 2.98
CA ALA A 20 -14.82 -22.62 3.27
C ALA A 20 -13.92 -22.37 2.05
N LEU A 21 -14.39 -21.55 1.12
CA LEU A 21 -13.59 -21.07 0.01
C LEU A 21 -12.60 -20.04 0.57
N PRO A 22 -11.27 -20.31 0.56
CA PRO A 22 -10.30 -19.26 0.83
C PRO A 22 -10.44 -18.20 -0.27
N SER A 23 -10.87 -16.99 0.11
CA SER A 23 -10.86 -15.85 -0.80
C SER A 23 -9.42 -15.60 -1.22
N PRO A 24 -9.08 -15.63 -2.52
CA PRO A 24 -7.77 -15.18 -2.95
C PRO A 24 -7.74 -13.67 -2.76
N VAL A 25 -7.06 -13.21 -1.68
CA VAL A 25 -6.63 -11.82 -1.60
C VAL A 25 -5.59 -11.66 -2.71
N ALA A 26 -6.03 -11.14 -3.85
CA ALA A 26 -5.13 -10.68 -4.89
C ALA A 26 -4.28 -9.56 -4.28
N ALA A 27 -3.04 -9.89 -3.92
CA ALA A 27 -2.04 -8.89 -3.58
C ALA A 27 -1.86 -8.03 -4.83
N ALA A 28 -2.45 -6.84 -4.84
CA ALA A 28 -2.19 -5.84 -5.86
C ALA A 28 -0.71 -5.50 -5.77
N ALA A 29 0.09 -6.12 -6.62
CA ALA A 29 1.46 -5.71 -6.84
C ALA A 29 1.39 -4.29 -7.41
N THR A 30 1.66 -3.30 -6.57
CA THR A 30 1.96 -1.94 -7.02
C THR A 30 3.14 -2.04 -7.97
N ALA A 31 2.86 -2.05 -9.27
CA ALA A 31 3.89 -1.87 -10.27
C ALA A 31 4.61 -0.55 -9.94
N PRO A 32 5.95 -0.49 -10.01
CA PRO A 32 6.63 0.79 -9.91
C PRO A 32 6.10 1.65 -11.06
N ALA A 33 5.36 2.71 -10.72
CA ALA A 33 4.93 3.69 -11.70
C ALA A 33 6.20 4.23 -12.36
N ALA A 34 6.46 3.83 -13.60
CA ALA A 34 7.47 4.49 -14.42
C ALA A 34 7.04 5.96 -14.50
N PRO A 35 7.95 6.92 -14.24
CA PRO A 35 7.58 8.33 -14.28
C PRO A 35 7.11 8.64 -15.69
N ALA A 36 5.85 9.05 -15.82
CA ALA A 36 5.33 9.57 -17.07
C ALA A 36 6.25 10.72 -17.50
N ALA A 37 6.67 10.77 -18.76
CA ALA A 37 7.46 11.87 -19.27
C ALA A 37 6.75 13.20 -18.91
N GLY A 38 7.36 13.97 -18.00
CA GLY A 38 6.75 15.14 -17.34
C GLY A 38 6.69 15.10 -15.81
N THR A 39 6.98 13.98 -15.15
CA THR A 39 7.00 13.90 -13.68
C THR A 39 8.33 14.44 -13.14
N MET A 40 8.29 15.67 -12.62
CA MET A 40 9.38 16.27 -11.85
C MET A 40 9.14 16.07 -10.36
N CYS A 41 10.22 15.88 -9.60
CA CYS A 41 10.19 15.63 -8.17
C CYS A 41 11.00 16.68 -7.42
N LEU A 42 10.59 16.97 -6.18
CA LEU A 42 11.40 17.75 -5.25
C LEU A 42 12.63 16.93 -4.84
N ASN A 43 13.80 17.52 -5.01
CA ASN A 43 15.09 16.92 -4.74
C ASN A 43 15.90 17.81 -3.81
N SER A 44 16.42 17.23 -2.72
CA SER A 44 17.32 17.93 -1.80
C SER A 44 18.74 17.39 -1.96
N ASN A 45 19.71 18.31 -2.04
CA ASN A 45 21.14 17.98 -2.05
C ASN A 45 21.78 18.24 -0.67
N TYR A 46 21.02 18.07 0.41
CA TYR A 46 21.55 18.08 1.76
C TYR A 46 22.36 16.79 2.03
N PRO A 47 23.50 16.84 2.76
CA PRO A 47 24.06 17.98 3.52
C PRO A 47 24.95 18.93 2.72
N THR A 48 25.24 18.65 1.44
CA THR A 48 26.14 19.47 0.63
C THR A 48 25.60 20.89 0.46
N THR A 49 24.29 21.03 0.25
CA THR A 49 23.59 22.33 0.20
C THR A 49 22.25 22.22 0.91
N ARG A 50 21.70 23.34 1.37
CA ARG A 50 20.34 23.41 1.96
C ARG A 50 19.27 23.77 0.92
N ILE A 51 19.56 23.52 -0.35
CA ILE A 51 18.69 23.90 -1.47
C ILE A 51 17.84 22.71 -1.87
N VAL A 52 16.55 22.95 -2.06
CA VAL A 52 15.61 22.02 -2.66
C VAL A 52 15.32 22.51 -4.07
N ASN A 53 15.50 21.63 -5.06
CA ASN A 53 15.24 21.93 -6.47
C ASN A 53 14.24 20.94 -7.06
N VAL A 54 13.77 21.25 -8.27
CA VAL A 54 12.88 20.39 -9.04
C VAL A 54 13.73 19.65 -10.08
N ALA A 55 13.76 18.33 -10.01
CA ALA A 55 14.58 17.47 -10.88
C ALA A 55 13.76 16.27 -11.40
N SER A 56 14.28 15.56 -12.40
CA SER A 56 13.67 14.32 -12.88
C SER A 56 13.51 13.33 -11.73
N CYS A 57 12.32 12.72 -11.63
CA CYS A 57 12.04 11.75 -10.59
C CYS A 57 12.95 10.52 -10.69
N ASN A 58 13.46 10.08 -9.54
CA ASN A 58 14.22 8.87 -9.36
C ASN A 58 13.87 8.21 -8.01
N SER A 59 14.36 7.00 -7.78
CA SER A 59 14.10 6.24 -6.55
C SER A 59 15.06 6.56 -5.39
N GLY A 60 15.92 7.58 -5.57
CA GLY A 60 16.94 8.01 -4.63
C GLY A 60 16.36 8.62 -3.37
N SER A 61 17.11 8.51 -2.26
CA SER A 61 16.69 9.02 -0.96
C SER A 61 16.60 10.55 -0.91
N SER A 62 17.27 11.26 -1.84
CA SER A 62 17.23 12.71 -1.96
C SER A 62 15.84 13.26 -2.32
N GLN A 63 15.00 12.43 -2.94
CA GLN A 63 13.64 12.75 -3.39
C GLN A 63 12.55 12.08 -2.54
N ARG A 64 12.93 11.44 -1.43
CA ARG A 64 11.99 10.81 -0.50
C ARG A 64 11.64 11.79 0.60
N TRP A 65 10.35 11.99 0.79
CA TRP A 65 9.80 12.93 1.75
C TRP A 65 8.81 12.23 2.67
N THR A 66 8.84 12.58 3.94
CA THR A 66 7.95 12.06 4.97
C THR A 66 7.15 13.21 5.55
N ILE A 67 5.84 13.06 5.63
CA ILE A 67 4.94 14.05 6.23
C ILE A 67 4.68 13.63 7.67
N SER A 68 4.84 14.55 8.62
CA SER A 68 4.50 14.34 10.03
C SER A 68 3.89 15.62 10.61
N GLY A 69 2.56 15.60 10.76
CA GLY A 69 1.78 16.79 11.10
C GLY A 69 1.88 17.85 10.01
N GLU A 70 2.25 19.06 10.39
CA GLU A 70 2.44 20.20 9.49
C GLU A 70 3.83 20.23 8.84
N ALA A 71 4.74 19.35 9.26
CA ALA A 71 6.11 19.35 8.79
C ALA A 71 6.35 18.27 7.73
N ILE A 72 7.10 18.63 6.70
CA ILE A 72 7.61 17.72 5.67
C ILE A 72 9.11 17.55 5.90
N TYR A 73 9.58 16.33 6.04
CA TYR A 73 10.98 15.99 6.29
C TYR A 73 11.57 15.24 5.11
N GLN A 74 12.85 15.41 4.85
CA GLN A 74 13.54 14.51 3.95
C GLN A 74 13.73 13.16 4.65
N SER A 75 13.35 12.06 4.01
CA SER A 75 13.42 10.73 4.65
C SER A 75 14.86 10.33 4.99
N ALA A 76 15.85 10.81 4.23
CA ALA A 76 17.27 10.61 4.53
C ALA A 76 17.77 11.44 5.73
N HIS A 77 17.10 12.56 6.04
CA HIS A 77 17.54 13.56 7.01
C HIS A 77 16.33 14.13 7.76
N SER A 78 15.74 13.33 8.66
CA SER A 78 14.54 13.68 9.43
C SER A 78 14.74 14.79 10.47
N GLY A 79 15.98 15.22 10.70
CA GLY A 79 16.31 16.30 11.65
C GLY A 79 16.02 17.72 11.14
N MET A 80 15.58 17.90 9.90
CA MET A 80 15.17 19.21 9.38
C MET A 80 13.90 19.11 8.54
N CYS A 81 13.12 20.17 8.57
CA CYS A 81 11.92 20.32 7.75
C CYS A 81 12.20 21.05 6.44
N LEU A 82 11.35 20.80 5.45
CA LEU A 82 11.20 21.62 4.27
C LEU A 82 10.58 22.96 4.70
N THR A 83 11.27 24.05 4.40
CA THR A 83 10.79 25.41 4.60
C THR A 83 10.84 26.18 3.29
N SER A 84 9.95 27.15 3.14
CA SER A 84 9.95 28.11 2.04
C SER A 84 10.19 29.50 2.62
N ASP A 85 11.28 30.14 2.22
CA ASP A 85 11.62 31.50 2.64
C ASP A 85 11.01 32.57 1.71
N TYR A 86 10.10 32.18 0.81
CA TYR A 86 9.39 33.10 -0.07
C TYR A 86 8.33 33.89 0.74
N PRO A 87 8.35 35.24 0.71
CA PRO A 87 7.45 36.09 1.49
C PRO A 87 5.99 36.06 1.03
#